data_AF-A0A6I5HAM9-F1
#
_entry.id   AF-A0A6I5HAM9-F1
#
_cell.length_a   1.000
_cell.length_b   1.000
_cell.length_c   1.000
_cell.angle_alpha   90.00
_cell.angle_beta   90.00
_cell.angle_gamma   90.00
#
_symmetry.space_group_name_H-M   'P 1'
#
loop_
_entity.id
_entity.type
_entity.pdbx_description
1 polymer ?
#
loop_
_entity_poly.entity_id
_entity_poly.type
_entity_poly.pdbx_seq_one_letter_code
_entity_poly.pdbx_strand_id
1 'polypeptide(L)'
;MRRYGKHTDEDDIRSRPNRKGNRPRTNIRPKHEDAAEGMVLTVDRGRLTCLVDDRVVMAMKARELGRKAAVVGDRVFLVGDLSGRKDTLARIVRIQERTSVLRRTADDDDPYERVVVANADQLAIVTALADPEPRPRLIDRCLVAAFDGGLEPLLVMTKSDLAPPDKLLELYGDLDIPYVVTSREELENGDAADRVRAQLDGRVTAFVGHSGVGKTTLVNALVPEELRRTTGHVNAVTGRGRHTTTSALALPLSGDGGWVVDTPGVRSFGLAHIDPSRVIHAFPDLEAGTEGCPRACSHDEPDCALDAWVAEGHADPARLYSLRRLLATRERTEGD
;
A
#
# COMPACT_ATOMS: atom_id res chain seq x y z
N MET A 1 61.18 22.42 2.32
CA MET A 1 60.20 21.56 3.02
C MET A 1 59.31 22.45 3.88
N ARG A 2 58.09 22.79 3.44
CA ARG A 2 57.11 23.45 4.32
C ARG A 2 56.56 22.37 5.27
N ARG A 3 56.72 22.57 6.58
CA ARG A 3 56.11 21.73 7.61
C ARG A 3 54.61 21.96 7.59
N TYR A 4 53.84 20.91 7.35
CA TYR A 4 52.40 20.95 7.56
C TYR A 4 52.11 21.18 9.05
N GLY A 5 51.10 22.00 9.36
CA GLY A 5 50.73 22.38 10.73
C GLY A 5 50.18 21.19 11.54
N LYS A 6 50.03 21.38 12.86
CA LYS A 6 49.60 20.36 13.83
C LYS A 6 48.15 19.86 13.65
N HIS A 7 47.41 20.46 12.71
CA HIS A 7 46.05 20.10 12.30
C HIS A 7 46.02 20.01 10.78
N THR A 8 46.48 18.90 10.21
CA THR A 8 46.30 18.60 8.79
C THR A 8 44.98 17.88 8.59
N ASP A 9 44.13 18.39 7.71
CA ASP A 9 42.98 17.67 7.17
C ASP A 9 43.36 16.99 5.84
N GLU A 10 42.58 16.01 5.36
CA GLU A 10 42.85 15.35 4.07
C GLU A 10 42.82 16.34 2.89
N ASP A 11 42.13 17.46 3.05
CA ASP A 11 42.08 18.57 2.08
C ASP A 11 43.42 19.35 1.99
N ASP A 12 44.31 19.24 2.99
CA ASP A 12 45.66 19.83 2.96
C ASP A 12 46.63 19.01 2.08
N ILE A 13 46.25 17.79 1.71
CA ILE A 13 47.07 16.90 0.89
C ILE A 13 46.86 17.26 -0.59
N ARG A 14 47.89 17.85 -1.21
CA ARG A 14 47.92 18.12 -2.65
C ARG A 14 47.69 16.85 -3.46
N SER A 15 46.46 16.65 -3.93
CA SER A 15 46.11 15.62 -4.91
C SER A 15 46.77 15.93 -6.26
N ARG A 16 47.68 15.05 -6.70
CA ARG A 16 48.21 15.14 -8.07
C ARG A 16 47.10 14.73 -9.04
N PRO A 17 46.84 15.51 -10.11
CA PRO A 17 45.91 15.10 -11.16
C PRO A 17 46.31 13.72 -11.69
N ASN A 18 45.36 12.80 -11.78
CA ASN A 18 45.62 11.49 -12.37
C ASN A 18 46.09 11.69 -13.82
N ARG A 19 47.06 10.90 -14.29
CA ARG A 19 47.64 10.96 -15.65
C ARG A 19 46.60 10.87 -16.77
N LYS A 20 45.38 10.40 -16.45
CA LYS A 20 44.21 10.30 -17.34
C LYS A 20 43.29 11.54 -17.34
N GLY A 21 43.59 12.61 -16.59
CA GLY A 21 42.78 13.83 -16.56
C GLY A 21 41.43 13.72 -15.83
N ASN A 22 41.13 12.59 -15.20
CA ASN A 22 39.89 12.44 -14.42
C ASN A 22 39.93 13.32 -13.17
N ARG A 23 38.90 14.14 -12.99
CA ARG A 23 38.68 14.94 -11.78
C ARG A 23 38.74 14.03 -10.54
N PRO A 24 39.43 14.42 -9.46
CA PRO A 24 39.39 13.69 -8.20
C PRO A 24 37.93 13.49 -7.76
N ARG A 25 37.61 12.30 -7.24
CA ARG A 25 36.29 12.06 -6.62
C ARG A 25 36.18 13.02 -5.44
N THR A 26 35.28 13.99 -5.53
CA THR A 26 34.95 14.87 -4.41
C THR A 26 34.27 14.05 -3.31
N ASN A 27 34.81 14.09 -2.09
CA ASN A 27 34.14 13.58 -0.89
C ASN A 27 32.99 14.50 -0.44
N ILE A 28 32.94 15.73 -0.96
CA ILE A 28 31.82 16.65 -0.80
C ILE A 28 30.63 16.09 -1.57
N ARG A 29 29.64 15.65 -0.80
CA ARG A 29 28.40 15.06 -1.31
C ARG A 29 27.56 16.19 -1.91
N PRO A 30 27.10 16.09 -3.17
CA PRO A 30 26.12 17.02 -3.68
C PRO A 30 24.88 16.92 -2.79
N LYS A 31 24.41 18.05 -2.26
CA LYS A 31 23.22 18.10 -1.41
C LYS A 31 21.93 17.77 -2.17
N HIS A 32 22.00 17.73 -3.51
CA HIS A 32 20.88 17.44 -4.40
C HIS A 32 19.66 18.32 -4.09
N GLU A 33 19.90 19.61 -3.82
CA GLU A 33 18.85 20.58 -3.49
C GLU A 33 17.90 20.81 -4.67
N ASP A 34 18.38 20.64 -5.91
CA ASP A 34 17.58 20.75 -7.14
C ASP A 34 16.94 19.42 -7.58
N ALA A 35 16.81 18.43 -6.68
CA ALA A 35 16.20 17.15 -7.03
C ALA A 35 14.69 17.30 -7.23
N ALA A 36 14.17 16.78 -8.34
CA ALA A 36 12.74 16.81 -8.63
C ALA A 36 11.99 15.78 -7.79
N GLU A 37 10.80 16.14 -7.34
CA GLU A 37 9.90 15.23 -6.63
C GLU A 37 9.19 14.29 -7.60
N GLY A 38 8.91 13.08 -7.12
CA GLY A 38 8.15 12.12 -7.89
C GLY A 38 7.57 11.01 -7.02
N MET A 39 6.75 10.18 -7.64
CA MET A 39 6.11 9.02 -7.01
C MET A 39 6.55 7.74 -7.71
N VAL A 40 6.90 6.70 -6.94
CA VAL A 40 7.21 5.38 -7.50
C VAL A 40 5.91 4.69 -7.97
N LEU A 41 5.80 4.42 -9.28
CA LEU A 41 4.66 3.74 -9.89
C LEU A 41 4.79 2.22 -9.87
N THR A 42 5.98 1.69 -10.12
CA THR A 42 6.24 0.25 -10.06
C THR A 42 7.72 -0.05 -9.85
N VAL A 43 8.01 -1.25 -9.36
CA VAL A 43 9.35 -1.75 -9.06
C VAL A 43 9.56 -3.08 -9.77
N ASP A 44 10.54 -3.13 -10.68
CA ASP A 44 10.93 -4.33 -11.42
C ASP A 44 12.45 -4.54 -11.35
N ARG A 45 12.87 -5.59 -10.63
CA ARG A 45 14.26 -6.09 -10.57
C ARG A 45 15.32 -4.98 -10.40
N GLY A 46 15.05 -4.02 -9.51
CA GLY A 46 15.97 -2.92 -9.17
C GLY A 46 15.85 -1.67 -10.06
N ARG A 47 15.00 -1.72 -11.10
CA ARG A 47 14.53 -0.54 -11.83
C ARG A 47 13.20 -0.07 -11.25
N LEU A 48 13.06 1.23 -11.10
CA LEU A 48 11.87 1.88 -10.59
C LEU A 48 11.31 2.77 -11.68
N THR A 49 10.02 2.65 -11.95
CA THR A 49 9.31 3.58 -12.80
C THR A 49 8.70 4.63 -11.89
N CYS A 50 9.01 5.90 -12.12
CA CYS A 50 8.55 7.01 -11.29
C CYS A 50 7.76 8.00 -12.15
N LEU A 51 6.73 8.60 -11.57
CA LEU A 51 6.09 9.79 -12.11
C LEU A 51 6.82 11.02 -11.56
N VAL A 52 7.28 11.89 -12.43
CA VAL A 52 7.88 13.19 -12.08
C VAL A 52 7.13 14.23 -12.89
N ASP A 53 6.45 15.15 -12.21
CA ASP A 53 5.42 15.99 -12.81
C ASP A 53 4.42 15.11 -13.59
N ASP A 54 4.28 15.30 -14.91
CA ASP A 54 3.42 14.49 -15.79
C ASP A 54 4.21 13.47 -16.63
N ARG A 55 5.45 13.15 -16.23
CA ARG A 55 6.37 12.32 -17.02
C ARG A 55 6.71 11.02 -16.32
N VAL A 56 6.61 9.94 -17.07
CA VAL A 56 7.08 8.64 -16.62
C VAL A 56 8.59 8.52 -16.87
N VAL A 57 9.35 8.35 -15.80
CA VAL A 57 10.81 8.30 -15.82
C VAL A 57 11.29 6.96 -15.27
N MET A 58 12.27 6.35 -15.95
CA MET A 58 12.97 5.19 -15.44
C MET A 58 14.10 5.62 -14.52
N ALA A 59 14.16 5.04 -13.32
CA ALA A 59 15.14 5.37 -12.31
C ALA A 59 15.78 4.12 -11.69
N MET A 60 16.97 4.31 -11.13
CA MET A 60 17.58 3.35 -10.20
C MET A 60 17.80 4.01 -8.84
N LYS A 61 17.78 3.18 -7.80
CA LYS A 61 18.12 3.64 -6.46
C LYS A 61 19.60 4.02 -6.37
N ALA A 62 19.90 5.17 -5.78
CA ALA A 62 21.26 5.53 -5.41
C ALA A 62 21.84 4.49 -4.43
N ARG A 63 23.15 4.24 -4.52
CA ARG A 63 23.85 3.29 -3.64
C ARG A 63 23.80 3.75 -2.18
N GLU A 64 23.75 5.06 -2.00
CA GLU A 64 23.75 5.81 -0.76
C GLU A 64 22.49 5.57 0.07
N LEU A 65 21.35 5.23 -0.56
CA LEU A 65 20.10 4.88 0.13
C LEU A 65 20.15 3.53 0.86
N GLY A 66 21.31 2.86 0.86
CA GLY A 66 21.53 1.63 1.62
C GLY A 66 20.59 0.49 1.21
N ARG A 67 20.08 -0.24 2.20
CA ARG A 67 19.17 -1.39 1.99
C ARG A 67 17.68 -1.01 2.03
N LYS A 68 17.33 0.26 2.29
CA LYS A 68 15.93 0.69 2.29
C LYS A 68 15.35 0.49 0.90
N ALA A 69 14.37 -0.42 0.80
CA ALA A 69 13.68 -0.68 -0.44
C ALA A 69 12.69 0.47 -0.70
N ALA A 70 12.80 1.08 -1.87
CA ALA A 70 11.73 1.92 -2.40
C ALA A 70 10.61 1.00 -2.90
N VAL A 71 9.37 1.35 -2.58
CA VAL A 71 8.15 0.57 -2.89
C VAL A 71 7.18 1.45 -3.66
N VAL A 72 6.12 0.84 -4.21
CA VAL A 72 5.08 1.58 -4.93
C VAL A 72 4.39 2.58 -4.00
N GLY A 73 4.18 3.80 -4.49
CA GLY A 73 3.62 4.92 -3.73
C GLY A 73 4.65 5.70 -2.88
N ASP A 74 5.92 5.26 -2.80
CA ASP A 74 6.95 6.08 -2.17
C ASP A 74 7.11 7.42 -2.90
N ARG A 75 7.06 8.52 -2.14
CA ARG A 75 7.48 9.85 -2.60
C ARG A 75 9.00 9.94 -2.57
N VAL A 76 9.60 10.32 -3.69
CA VAL A 76 11.04 10.22 -3.93
C VAL A 76 11.58 11.49 -4.56
N PHE A 77 12.88 11.74 -4.35
CA PHE A 77 13.60 12.82 -5.02
C PHE A 77 14.57 12.23 -6.03
N LEU A 78 14.49 12.71 -7.27
CA LEU A 78 15.24 12.21 -8.40
C LEU A 78 16.18 13.26 -8.99
N VAL A 79 17.32 12.79 -9.50
CA VAL A 79 18.28 13.59 -10.27
C VAL A 79 18.69 12.85 -11.55
N GLY A 80 19.24 13.58 -12.51
CA GLY A 80 19.71 13.03 -13.79
C GLY A 80 18.81 13.43 -14.94
N ASP A 81 18.67 12.56 -15.95
CA ASP A 81 17.77 12.82 -17.08
C ASP A 81 16.33 12.45 -16.70
N LEU A 82 15.49 13.49 -16.53
CA LEU A 82 14.08 13.40 -16.18
C LEU A 82 13.16 13.64 -17.40
N SER A 83 13.71 13.55 -18.62
CA SER A 83 12.93 13.80 -19.83
C SER A 83 11.92 12.70 -20.17
N GLY A 84 12.07 11.50 -19.60
CA GLY A 84 11.23 10.33 -19.89
C GLY A 84 11.47 9.73 -21.29
N ARG A 85 12.48 10.21 -22.03
CA ARG A 85 12.81 9.64 -23.34
C ARG A 85 13.34 8.21 -23.20
N LYS A 86 13.21 7.42 -24.27
CA LYS A 86 13.78 6.08 -24.35
C LYS A 86 15.29 6.12 -24.03
N ASP A 87 15.76 5.12 -23.29
CA ASP A 87 17.16 4.95 -22.87
C ASP A 87 17.70 6.03 -21.92
N THR A 88 16.83 6.86 -21.33
CA THR A 88 17.19 7.75 -20.23
C THR A 88 17.11 7.03 -18.88
N LEU A 89 17.92 7.50 -17.92
CA LEU A 89 17.97 6.90 -16.60
C LEU A 89 18.23 7.95 -15.53
N ALA A 90 17.27 8.09 -14.63
CA ALA A 90 17.37 8.92 -13.44
C ALA A 90 17.91 8.13 -12.24
N ARG A 91 18.20 8.86 -11.16
CA ARG A 91 18.63 8.27 -9.88
C ARG A 91 17.79 8.82 -8.75
N ILE A 92 17.19 7.92 -7.97
CA ILE A 92 16.51 8.27 -6.71
C ILE A 92 17.58 8.48 -5.65
N VAL A 93 17.67 9.70 -5.11
CA VAL A 93 18.68 10.09 -4.12
C VAL A 93 18.12 10.16 -2.70
N ARG A 94 16.80 10.34 -2.56
CA ARG A 94 16.09 10.41 -1.29
C ARG A 94 14.69 9.80 -1.42
N ILE A 95 14.25 9.13 -0.36
CA ILE A 95 12.87 8.65 -0.19
C ILE A 95 12.30 9.42 0.99
N GLN A 96 11.15 10.07 0.82
CA GLN A 96 10.46 10.80 1.88
C GLN A 96 10.03 9.85 3.00
N GLU A 97 9.72 10.41 4.17
CA GLU A 97 9.05 9.67 5.22
C GLU A 97 7.67 9.17 4.74
N ARG A 98 7.32 7.95 5.15
CA ARG A 98 6.06 7.32 4.73
C ARG A 98 4.96 7.73 5.70
N THR A 99 3.84 8.19 5.17
CA THR A 99 2.64 8.53 5.94
C THR A 99 1.84 7.28 6.32
N SER A 100 1.81 6.30 5.43
CA SER A 100 1.17 4.99 5.63
C SER A 100 2.00 3.87 5.01
N VAL A 101 1.78 2.64 5.46
CA VAL A 101 2.44 1.44 4.94
C VAL A 101 1.49 0.26 4.91
N LEU A 102 1.34 -0.36 3.75
CA LEU A 102 0.72 -1.67 3.62
C LEU A 102 1.81 -2.74 3.62
N ARG A 103 1.75 -3.62 4.61
CA ARG A 103 2.67 -4.75 4.75
C ARG A 103 2.02 -6.03 4.25
N ARG A 104 2.83 -6.89 3.65
CA ARG A 104 2.43 -8.21 3.18
C ARG A 104 3.47 -9.24 3.60
N THR A 105 3.02 -10.44 3.93
CA THR A 105 3.89 -11.61 4.08
C THR A 105 4.01 -12.36 2.75
N ALA A 106 5.20 -12.85 2.43
CA ALA A 106 5.43 -13.55 1.17
C ALA A 106 4.63 -14.85 1.11
N ASP A 107 4.61 -15.61 2.21
CA ASP A 107 3.89 -16.86 2.45
C ASP A 107 3.50 -16.92 3.95
N ASP A 108 2.52 -17.74 4.33
CA ASP A 108 2.03 -17.84 5.73
C ASP A 108 3.11 -18.30 6.74
N ASP A 109 4.21 -18.87 6.25
CA ASP A 109 5.37 -19.31 7.03
C ASP A 109 6.56 -18.33 7.02
N ASP A 110 6.52 -17.25 6.23
CA ASP A 110 7.62 -16.27 6.21
C ASP A 110 7.48 -15.33 7.42
N PRO A 111 8.43 -15.30 8.37
CA PRO A 111 8.35 -14.40 9.52
C PRO A 111 8.58 -12.93 9.13
N TYR A 112 8.97 -12.64 7.88
CA TYR A 112 9.32 -11.29 7.44
C TYR A 112 8.22 -10.64 6.62
N GLU A 113 7.53 -9.70 7.25
CA GLU A 113 6.65 -8.76 6.57
C GLU A 113 7.46 -7.79 5.68
N ARG A 114 6.96 -7.56 4.47
CA ARG A 114 7.54 -6.60 3.52
C ARG A 114 6.52 -5.53 3.19
N VAL A 115 6.97 -4.28 3.18
CA VAL A 115 6.15 -3.18 2.68
C VAL A 115 5.94 -3.37 1.18
N VAL A 116 4.67 -3.39 0.75
CA VAL A 116 4.28 -3.54 -0.65
C VAL A 116 3.78 -2.24 -1.26
N VAL A 117 3.13 -1.41 -0.45
CA VAL A 117 2.63 -0.09 -0.82
C VAL A 117 2.95 0.89 0.31
N ALA A 118 3.32 2.12 -0.04
CA ALA A 118 3.52 3.22 0.89
C ALA A 118 2.67 4.43 0.47
N ASN A 119 2.30 5.28 1.43
CA ASN A 119 1.53 6.50 1.20
C ASN A 119 0.22 6.27 0.43
N ALA A 120 -0.45 5.15 0.69
CA ALA A 120 -1.85 4.99 0.33
C ALA A 120 -2.71 5.72 1.36
N ASP A 121 -3.83 6.28 0.95
CA ASP A 121 -4.82 6.91 1.84
C ASP A 121 -5.93 5.90 2.19
N GLN A 122 -6.22 4.98 1.27
CA GLN A 122 -7.33 4.04 1.37
C GLN A 122 -6.92 2.61 0.99
N LEU A 123 -7.57 1.61 1.60
CA LEU A 123 -7.47 0.19 1.25
C LEU A 123 -8.81 -0.32 0.71
N ALA A 124 -8.90 -0.53 -0.60
CA ALA A 124 -10.06 -1.16 -1.22
C ALA A 124 -9.95 -2.69 -1.15
N ILE A 125 -10.83 -3.30 -0.33
CA ILE A 125 -10.95 -4.74 -0.14
C ILE A 125 -11.95 -5.27 -1.17
N VAL A 126 -11.45 -5.85 -2.25
CA VAL A 126 -12.26 -6.41 -3.33
C VAL A 126 -12.59 -7.88 -3.03
N THR A 127 -13.87 -8.17 -2.85
CA THR A 127 -14.40 -9.51 -2.58
C THR A 127 -15.51 -9.85 -3.57
N ALA A 128 -15.59 -11.10 -4.02
CA ALA A 128 -16.71 -11.55 -4.85
C ALA A 128 -17.82 -12.11 -3.96
N LEU A 129 -19.07 -11.84 -4.31
CA LEU A 129 -20.26 -12.36 -3.62
C LEU A 129 -20.50 -13.85 -3.93
N ALA A 130 -20.03 -14.31 -5.09
CA ALA A 130 -19.98 -15.72 -5.47
C ALA A 130 -18.86 -15.99 -6.50
N ASP A 131 -18.45 -17.25 -6.61
CA ASP A 131 -17.46 -17.74 -7.58
C ASP A 131 -16.15 -16.95 -7.64
N PRO A 132 -15.34 -16.97 -6.57
CA PRO A 132 -15.45 -17.86 -5.42
C PRO A 132 -16.19 -17.21 -4.24
N GLU A 133 -16.54 -18.04 -3.26
CA GLU A 133 -17.23 -17.63 -2.05
C GLU A 133 -16.43 -16.55 -1.27
N PRO A 134 -17.11 -15.52 -0.73
CA PRO A 134 -16.48 -14.53 0.13
C PRO A 134 -15.71 -15.19 1.26
N ARG A 135 -14.57 -14.60 1.63
CA ARG A 135 -13.75 -15.06 2.76
C ARG A 135 -13.74 -14.01 3.87
N PRO A 136 -14.71 -14.05 4.82
CA PRO A 136 -14.77 -13.07 5.91
C PRO A 136 -13.46 -12.91 6.66
N ARG A 137 -12.78 -14.01 6.99
CA ARG A 137 -11.46 -13.95 7.65
C ARG A 137 -10.43 -13.12 6.88
N LEU A 138 -10.41 -13.20 5.54
CA LEU A 138 -9.50 -12.37 4.74
C LEU A 138 -9.87 -10.89 4.82
N ILE A 139 -11.18 -10.58 4.80
CA ILE A 139 -11.68 -9.21 4.95
C ILE A 139 -11.29 -8.67 6.33
N ASP A 140 -11.55 -9.42 7.41
CA ASP A 140 -11.14 -9.05 8.77
C ASP A 140 -9.62 -8.77 8.83
N ARG A 141 -8.77 -9.65 8.27
CA ARG A 141 -7.31 -9.42 8.19
C ARG A 141 -6.95 -8.13 7.45
N CYS A 142 -7.62 -7.84 6.34
CA CYS A 142 -7.41 -6.60 5.59
C CYS A 142 -7.84 -5.37 6.39
N LEU A 143 -8.96 -5.43 7.12
CA LEU A 143 -9.45 -4.34 7.96
C LEU A 143 -8.45 -4.04 9.07
N VAL A 144 -7.94 -5.07 9.76
CA VAL A 144 -6.93 -4.86 10.80
C VAL A 144 -5.66 -4.25 10.22
N ALA A 145 -5.21 -4.72 9.04
CA ALA A 145 -4.06 -4.14 8.35
C ALA A 145 -4.30 -2.68 7.90
N ALA A 146 -5.53 -2.34 7.52
CA ALA A 146 -5.91 -0.96 7.18
C ALA A 146 -5.81 -0.07 8.41
N PHE A 147 -6.43 -0.46 9.53
CA PHE A 147 -6.43 0.31 10.76
C PHE A 147 -5.03 0.46 11.36
N ASP A 148 -4.21 -0.60 11.41
CA ASP A 148 -2.81 -0.51 11.85
C ASP A 148 -1.98 0.43 10.96
N GLY A 149 -2.25 0.40 9.65
CA GLY A 149 -1.57 1.20 8.63
C GLY A 149 -2.05 2.65 8.53
N GLY A 150 -3.11 3.04 9.27
CA GLY A 150 -3.74 4.35 9.16
C GLY A 150 -4.45 4.57 7.82
N LEU A 151 -4.93 3.49 7.18
CA LEU A 151 -5.64 3.51 5.91
C LEU A 151 -7.14 3.48 6.15
N GLU A 152 -7.90 4.27 5.41
CA GLU A 152 -9.37 4.15 5.40
C GLU A 152 -9.77 2.88 4.62
N PRO A 153 -10.55 1.95 5.20
CA PRO A 153 -11.01 0.77 4.46
C PRO A 153 -12.19 1.13 3.54
N LEU A 154 -12.26 0.46 2.38
CA LEU A 154 -13.40 0.50 1.46
C LEU A 154 -13.73 -0.93 1.03
N LEU A 155 -14.95 -1.41 1.27
CA LEU A 155 -15.37 -2.74 0.85
C LEU A 155 -15.97 -2.71 -0.55
N VAL A 156 -15.37 -3.41 -1.52
CA VAL A 156 -15.90 -3.51 -2.88
C VAL A 156 -16.38 -4.93 -3.14
N MET A 157 -17.70 -5.11 -3.17
CA MET A 157 -18.37 -6.39 -3.37
C MET A 157 -18.74 -6.56 -4.83
N THR A 158 -18.10 -7.52 -5.51
CA THR A 158 -18.31 -7.79 -6.92
C THR A 158 -19.26 -8.96 -7.15
N LYS A 159 -19.78 -9.07 -8.38
CA LYS A 159 -20.62 -10.19 -8.84
C LYS A 159 -21.95 -10.30 -8.10
N SER A 160 -22.58 -9.16 -7.83
CA SER A 160 -23.94 -9.13 -7.27
C SER A 160 -25.01 -9.75 -8.17
N ASP A 161 -24.70 -9.95 -9.46
CA ASP A 161 -25.49 -10.74 -10.39
C ASP A 161 -25.55 -12.23 -10.03
N LEU A 162 -24.60 -12.75 -9.23
CA LEU A 162 -24.53 -14.16 -8.85
C LEU A 162 -25.05 -14.44 -7.43
N ALA A 163 -24.89 -13.50 -6.50
CA ALA A 163 -25.36 -13.62 -5.12
C ALA A 163 -25.57 -12.24 -4.48
N PRO A 164 -26.54 -12.09 -3.56
CA PRO A 164 -26.79 -10.82 -2.90
C PRO A 164 -25.73 -10.48 -1.82
N PRO A 165 -25.53 -9.20 -1.49
CA PRO A 165 -24.53 -8.74 -0.52
C PRO A 165 -24.94 -8.91 0.95
N ASP A 166 -26.19 -9.30 1.23
CA ASP A 166 -26.82 -9.22 2.56
C ASP A 166 -25.97 -9.85 3.67
N LYS A 167 -25.40 -11.04 3.44
CA LYS A 167 -24.57 -11.75 4.43
C LYS A 167 -23.32 -10.97 4.86
N LEU A 168 -22.69 -10.26 3.93
CA LEU A 168 -21.51 -9.44 4.25
C LEU A 168 -21.94 -8.13 4.90
N LEU A 169 -23.02 -7.52 4.42
CA LEU A 169 -23.54 -6.30 5.02
C LEU A 169 -24.02 -6.50 6.45
N GLU A 170 -24.63 -7.64 6.76
CA GLU A 170 -24.98 -8.03 8.14
C GLU A 170 -23.73 -8.21 9.01
N LEU A 171 -22.66 -8.78 8.46
CA LEU A 171 -21.43 -9.05 9.21
C LEU A 171 -20.55 -7.82 9.47
N TYR A 172 -20.57 -6.84 8.57
CA TYR A 172 -19.72 -5.65 8.61
C TYR A 172 -20.49 -4.34 8.82
N GLY A 173 -21.82 -4.39 8.93
CA GLY A 173 -22.67 -3.20 9.05
C GLY A 173 -22.32 -2.33 10.26
N ASP A 174 -22.04 -2.96 11.41
CA ASP A 174 -21.73 -2.25 12.66
C ASP A 174 -20.36 -1.56 12.67
N LEU A 175 -19.53 -1.82 11.66
CA LEU A 175 -18.23 -1.17 11.50
C LEU A 175 -18.30 0.15 10.73
N ASP A 176 -19.47 0.50 10.17
CA ASP A 176 -19.69 1.72 9.39
C ASP A 176 -18.68 1.91 8.23
N ILE A 177 -18.20 0.79 7.66
CA ILE A 177 -17.22 0.81 6.57
C ILE A 177 -17.93 1.22 5.26
N PRO A 178 -17.40 2.20 4.51
CA PRO A 178 -17.97 2.52 3.20
C PRO A 178 -17.86 1.31 2.28
N TYR A 179 -18.90 1.07 1.47
CA TYR A 179 -18.93 -0.05 0.55
C TYR A 179 -19.53 0.30 -0.80
N VAL A 180 -19.15 -0.46 -1.82
CA VAL A 180 -19.76 -0.42 -3.15
C VAL A 180 -20.07 -1.84 -3.59
N VAL A 181 -21.29 -2.05 -4.07
CA VAL A 181 -21.73 -3.32 -4.68
C VAL A 181 -21.76 -3.15 -6.19
N THR A 182 -21.11 -4.06 -6.92
CA THR A 182 -20.98 -4.01 -8.37
C THR A 182 -21.42 -5.33 -9.00
N SER A 183 -22.22 -5.28 -10.07
CA SER A 183 -22.48 -6.42 -10.95
C SER A 183 -21.59 -6.38 -12.20
N ARG A 184 -21.57 -7.47 -12.97
CA ARG A 184 -20.94 -7.46 -14.30
C ARG A 184 -21.56 -6.41 -15.23
N GLU A 185 -22.88 -6.35 -15.30
CA GLU A 185 -23.62 -5.44 -16.19
C GLU A 185 -23.31 -3.98 -15.87
N GLU A 186 -23.28 -3.62 -14.58
CA GLU A 186 -22.94 -2.27 -14.12
C GLU A 186 -21.46 -1.91 -14.37
N LEU A 187 -20.57 -2.90 -14.43
CA LEU A 187 -19.18 -2.66 -14.81
C LEU A 187 -19.01 -2.47 -16.32
N GLU A 188 -19.84 -3.15 -17.12
CA GLU A 188 -19.83 -3.05 -18.58
C GLU A 188 -20.44 -1.72 -19.06
N ASN A 189 -21.48 -1.22 -18.40
CA ASN A 189 -22.12 0.06 -18.73
C ASN A 189 -21.39 1.29 -18.12
N GLY A 190 -20.52 1.08 -17.13
CA GLY A 190 -19.73 2.11 -16.48
C GLY A 190 -20.25 2.60 -15.13
N ASP A 191 -21.51 2.31 -14.77
CA ASP A 191 -22.17 2.83 -13.56
C ASP A 191 -21.47 2.39 -12.27
N ALA A 192 -21.05 1.12 -12.19
CA ALA A 192 -20.28 0.62 -11.06
C ALA A 192 -18.90 1.29 -10.98
N ALA A 193 -18.25 1.51 -12.12
CA ALA A 193 -16.96 2.15 -12.16
C ALA A 193 -17.04 3.63 -11.73
N ASP A 194 -18.11 4.34 -12.07
CA ASP A 194 -18.39 5.70 -11.61
C ASP A 194 -18.57 5.75 -10.08
N ARG A 195 -19.40 4.85 -9.52
CA ARG A 195 -19.61 4.77 -8.06
C ARG A 195 -18.34 4.46 -7.31
N VAL A 196 -17.50 3.56 -7.83
CA VAL A 196 -16.20 3.28 -7.23
C VAL A 196 -15.28 4.49 -7.39
N ARG A 197 -15.14 5.10 -8.58
CA ARG A 197 -14.28 6.29 -8.78
C ARG A 197 -14.62 7.43 -7.82
N ALA A 198 -15.90 7.68 -7.55
CA ALA A 198 -16.33 8.70 -6.60
C ALA A 198 -15.76 8.47 -5.18
N GLN A 199 -15.53 7.22 -4.77
CA GLN A 199 -14.91 6.89 -3.47
C GLN A 199 -13.39 7.03 -3.47
N LEU A 200 -12.76 6.98 -4.65
CA LEU A 200 -11.30 7.00 -4.82
C LEU A 200 -10.75 8.39 -5.17
N ASP A 201 -11.64 9.35 -5.45
CA ASP A 201 -11.27 10.65 -5.98
C ASP A 201 -10.26 11.37 -5.07
N GLY A 202 -9.23 11.94 -5.68
CA GLY A 202 -8.14 12.63 -4.99
C GLY A 202 -7.24 11.76 -4.08
N ARG A 203 -7.44 10.43 -4.03
CA ARG A 203 -6.76 9.52 -3.09
C ARG A 203 -5.88 8.50 -3.80
N VAL A 204 -4.84 8.04 -3.11
CA VAL A 204 -4.08 6.84 -3.50
C VAL A 204 -4.70 5.63 -2.83
N THR A 205 -5.35 4.77 -3.60
CA THR A 205 -6.07 3.61 -3.07
C THR A 205 -5.38 2.30 -3.43
N ALA A 206 -4.98 1.53 -2.41
CA ALA A 206 -4.44 0.20 -2.60
C ALA A 206 -5.56 -0.83 -2.74
N PHE A 207 -5.51 -1.64 -3.80
CA PHE A 207 -6.51 -2.68 -4.06
C PHE A 207 -5.99 -4.04 -3.61
N VAL A 208 -6.76 -4.72 -2.78
CA VAL A 208 -6.45 -6.05 -2.25
C VAL A 208 -7.63 -6.98 -2.45
N GLY A 209 -7.35 -8.27 -2.60
CA GLY A 209 -8.36 -9.29 -2.87
C GLY A 209 -7.71 -10.55 -3.41
N HIS A 210 -8.35 -11.70 -3.19
CA HIS A 210 -7.80 -12.96 -3.66
C HIS A 210 -7.97 -13.12 -5.19
N SER A 211 -7.31 -14.13 -5.76
CA SER A 211 -7.45 -14.41 -7.20
C SER A 211 -8.90 -14.76 -7.57
N GLY A 212 -9.43 -14.19 -8.64
CA GLY A 212 -10.78 -14.51 -9.14
C GLY A 212 -11.92 -13.61 -8.65
N VAL A 213 -11.69 -12.69 -7.69
CA VAL A 213 -12.72 -11.72 -7.24
C VAL A 213 -13.13 -10.69 -8.29
N GLY A 214 -12.44 -10.60 -9.43
CA GLY A 214 -12.70 -9.54 -10.42
C GLY A 214 -11.93 -8.24 -10.19
N LYS A 215 -10.93 -8.21 -9.28
CA LYS A 215 -10.06 -7.04 -9.04
C LYS A 215 -9.45 -6.46 -10.33
N THR A 216 -8.87 -7.28 -11.21
CA THR A 216 -8.29 -6.79 -12.47
C THR A 216 -9.35 -6.23 -13.41
N THR A 217 -10.53 -6.86 -13.47
CA THR A 217 -11.66 -6.35 -14.27
C THR A 217 -12.11 -4.99 -13.76
N LEU A 218 -12.25 -4.84 -12.44
CA LEU A 218 -12.58 -3.58 -11.80
C LEU A 218 -11.50 -2.52 -12.07
N VAL A 219 -10.21 -2.82 -11.87
CA VAL A 219 -9.10 -1.90 -12.17
C VAL A 219 -9.16 -1.41 -13.62
N ASN A 220 -9.43 -2.29 -14.59
CA ASN A 220 -9.55 -1.90 -15.99
C ASN A 220 -10.74 -0.98 -16.29
N ALA A 221 -11.83 -1.11 -15.53
CA ALA A 221 -12.98 -0.21 -15.65
C ALA A 221 -12.69 1.17 -15.05
N LEU A 222 -11.73 1.27 -14.11
CA LEU A 222 -11.38 2.50 -13.42
C LEU A 222 -10.29 3.33 -14.11
N VAL A 223 -9.45 2.71 -14.93
CA VAL A 223 -8.28 3.36 -15.56
C VAL A 223 -8.51 3.68 -17.04
N PRO A 224 -7.75 4.64 -17.61
CA PRO A 224 -7.80 4.96 -19.04
C PRO A 224 -7.56 3.73 -19.92
N GLU A 225 -8.16 3.71 -21.11
CA GLU A 225 -8.13 2.56 -22.01
C GLU A 225 -6.70 2.12 -22.38
N GLU A 226 -5.79 3.08 -22.54
CA GLU A 226 -4.39 2.84 -22.90
C GLU A 226 -3.59 2.16 -21.79
N LEU A 227 -4.09 2.25 -20.54
CA LEU A 227 -3.49 1.66 -19.34
C LEU A 227 -4.20 0.37 -18.90
N ARG A 228 -5.27 -0.03 -19.60
CA ARG A 228 -5.99 -1.28 -19.32
C ARG A 228 -5.09 -2.49 -19.54
N ARG A 229 -5.34 -3.49 -18.70
CA ARG A 229 -4.55 -4.71 -18.62
C ARG A 229 -5.30 -5.83 -19.32
N THR A 230 -4.60 -6.73 -20.01
CA THR A 230 -5.25 -7.93 -20.58
C THR A 230 -5.84 -8.80 -19.45
N THR A 231 -7.16 -8.95 -19.45
CA THR A 231 -7.89 -9.86 -18.55
C THR A 231 -7.76 -11.28 -19.07
N GLY A 232 -6.80 -12.03 -18.54
CA GLY A 232 -6.55 -13.42 -18.95
C GLY A 232 -5.75 -13.53 -20.24
N HIS A 233 -4.57 -14.14 -20.14
CA HIS A 233 -3.59 -14.44 -21.19
C HIS A 233 -2.85 -13.25 -21.84
N VAL A 234 -1.57 -13.16 -21.45
CA VAL A 234 -0.39 -12.58 -22.12
C VAL A 234 -0.55 -11.17 -22.70
N ASN A 235 -0.21 -10.16 -21.90
CA ASN A 235 -0.12 -8.78 -22.39
C ASN A 235 1.26 -8.51 -23.03
N ALA A 236 1.22 -7.94 -24.24
CA ALA A 236 2.29 -7.89 -25.24
C ALA A 236 3.19 -6.65 -25.15
N VAL A 237 3.49 -6.14 -23.95
CA VAL A 237 4.24 -4.88 -23.79
C VAL A 237 5.69 -5.06 -23.29
N THR A 238 6.12 -6.24 -22.86
CA THR A 238 7.49 -6.41 -22.31
C THR A 238 8.33 -7.53 -22.91
N GLY A 239 7.81 -8.30 -23.87
CA GLY A 239 8.60 -9.24 -24.66
C GLY A 239 9.41 -10.29 -23.88
N ARG A 240 9.13 -10.52 -22.59
CA ARG A 240 9.77 -11.56 -21.79
C ARG A 240 8.84 -12.11 -20.70
N GLY A 241 8.43 -13.35 -20.89
CA GLY A 241 8.13 -14.29 -19.82
C GLY A 241 6.71 -14.25 -19.26
N ARG A 242 6.15 -15.45 -19.12
CA ARG A 242 4.95 -15.78 -18.36
C ARG A 242 5.15 -15.34 -16.90
N HIS A 243 4.65 -14.16 -16.55
CA HIS A 243 4.64 -13.68 -15.18
C HIS A 243 3.21 -13.35 -14.77
N THR A 244 2.64 -14.20 -13.91
CA THR A 244 1.62 -13.81 -12.94
C THR A 244 2.06 -12.48 -12.33
N THR A 245 1.21 -11.44 -12.30
CA THR A 245 1.46 -10.16 -11.63
C THR A 245 2.26 -10.32 -10.34
N THR A 246 3.57 -10.08 -10.35
CA THR A 246 4.43 -10.28 -9.17
C THR A 246 4.70 -8.98 -8.42
N SER A 247 4.49 -7.83 -9.06
CA SER A 247 4.77 -6.50 -8.50
C SER A 247 3.51 -5.65 -8.48
N ALA A 248 3.38 -4.81 -7.45
CA ALA A 248 2.35 -3.78 -7.41
C ALA A 248 2.57 -2.74 -8.52
N LEU A 249 1.49 -2.10 -8.96
CA LEU A 249 1.49 -1.08 -10.00
C LEU A 249 0.50 0.03 -9.63
N ALA A 250 0.97 1.27 -9.54
CA ALA A 250 0.12 2.44 -9.42
C ALA A 250 -0.31 2.91 -10.82
N LEU A 251 -1.62 3.10 -11.00
CA LEU A 251 -2.24 3.59 -12.22
C LEU A 251 -3.11 4.81 -11.88
N PRO A 252 -3.10 5.87 -12.71
CA PRO A 252 -4.03 6.97 -12.55
C PRO A 252 -5.46 6.52 -12.87
N LEU A 253 -6.44 7.09 -12.19
CA LEU A 253 -7.85 6.87 -12.50
C LEU A 253 -8.25 7.61 -13.79
N SER A 254 -9.33 7.15 -14.43
CA SER A 254 -10.00 7.89 -15.50
C SER A 254 -10.72 9.12 -14.92
N GLY A 255 -10.35 10.32 -15.39
CA GLY A 255 -10.88 11.59 -14.88
C GLY A 255 -9.82 12.41 -14.16
N ASP A 256 -10.24 13.47 -13.47
CA ASP A 256 -9.35 14.34 -12.72
C ASP A 256 -9.22 13.84 -11.28
N GLY A 257 -8.08 13.22 -10.95
CA GLY A 257 -7.69 12.92 -9.57
C GLY A 257 -7.67 11.43 -9.19
N GLY A 258 -6.75 11.09 -8.28
CA GLY A 258 -6.67 9.77 -7.65
C GLY A 258 -5.83 8.71 -8.40
N TRP A 259 -5.44 7.68 -7.65
CA TRP A 259 -4.58 6.59 -8.10
C TRP A 259 -5.10 5.26 -7.56
N VAL A 260 -5.04 4.22 -8.40
CA VAL A 260 -5.24 2.84 -7.98
C VAL A 260 -3.91 2.10 -7.95
N VAL A 261 -3.57 1.54 -6.80
CA VAL A 261 -2.41 0.66 -6.64
C VAL A 261 -2.89 -0.79 -6.70
N ASP A 262 -2.74 -1.40 -7.87
CA ASP A 262 -3.07 -2.81 -8.08
C ASP A 262 -2.00 -3.69 -7.44
N THR A 263 -2.31 -4.30 -6.30
CA THR A 263 -1.41 -5.26 -5.65
C THR A 263 -1.66 -6.67 -6.21
N PRO A 264 -0.63 -7.49 -6.47
CA PRO A 264 -0.82 -8.91 -6.75
C PRO A 264 -1.73 -9.56 -5.70
N GLY A 265 -2.61 -10.48 -6.13
CA GLY A 265 -3.57 -11.14 -5.24
C GLY A 265 -2.92 -11.56 -3.94
N VAL A 266 -3.33 -10.92 -2.84
CA VAL A 266 -2.74 -11.16 -1.53
C VAL A 266 -3.35 -12.44 -1.00
N ARG A 267 -2.51 -13.44 -0.73
CA ARG A 267 -2.93 -14.70 -0.11
C ARG A 267 -3.15 -14.50 1.39
N SER A 268 -2.28 -13.73 2.02
CA SER A 268 -2.36 -13.36 3.42
C SER A 268 -1.65 -12.04 3.71
N PHE A 269 -2.16 -11.33 4.73
CA PHE A 269 -1.50 -10.19 5.36
C PHE A 269 -0.81 -10.67 6.62
N GLY A 270 0.45 -10.28 6.80
CA GLY A 270 1.15 -10.48 8.06
C GLY A 270 0.50 -9.65 9.12
N LEU A 271 -0.01 -10.33 10.15
CA LEU A 271 -0.65 -9.71 11.30
C LEU A 271 0.24 -9.81 12.56
N ALA A 272 1.48 -10.26 12.40
CA ALA A 272 2.38 -10.62 13.50
C ALA A 272 2.84 -9.41 14.31
N HIS A 273 2.78 -8.21 13.73
CA HIS A 273 3.27 -6.97 14.34
C HIS A 273 2.19 -5.90 14.53
N ILE A 274 0.91 -6.28 14.55
CA ILE A 274 -0.17 -5.33 14.78
C ILE A 274 -0.19 -4.86 16.22
N ASP A 275 -0.28 -3.55 16.37
CA ASP A 275 -0.52 -2.89 17.63
C ASP A 275 -2.04 -2.75 17.88
N PRO A 276 -2.62 -3.43 18.89
CA PRO A 276 -4.06 -3.35 19.15
C PRO A 276 -4.50 -1.93 19.50
N SER A 277 -3.60 -1.10 20.05
CA SER A 277 -3.88 0.31 20.31
C SER A 277 -4.05 1.14 19.03
N ARG A 278 -3.62 0.66 17.87
CA ARG A 278 -3.93 1.33 16.59
C ARG A 278 -5.26 0.92 16.02
N VAL A 279 -5.66 -0.33 16.26
CA VAL A 279 -6.96 -0.84 15.83
C VAL A 279 -8.08 -0.16 16.63
N ILE A 280 -7.88 0.13 17.92
CA ILE A 280 -8.89 0.81 18.74
C ILE A 280 -9.23 2.22 18.24
N HIS A 281 -8.29 2.93 17.59
CA HIS A 281 -8.55 4.25 17.02
C HIS A 281 -9.60 4.24 15.90
N ALA A 282 -9.84 3.07 15.29
CA ALA A 282 -10.96 2.89 14.36
C ALA A 282 -12.33 2.79 15.06
N PHE A 283 -12.33 2.73 16.39
CA PHE A 283 -13.52 2.63 17.23
C PHE A 283 -13.60 3.78 18.23
N PRO A 284 -13.88 5.03 17.78
CA PRO A 284 -13.80 6.22 18.62
C PRO A 284 -14.79 6.23 19.80
N ASP A 285 -15.90 5.52 19.69
CA ASP A 285 -16.88 5.32 20.76
C ASP A 285 -16.40 4.35 21.86
N LEU A 286 -15.50 3.42 21.52
CA LEU A 286 -14.86 2.49 22.46
C LEU A 286 -13.54 3.04 23.01
N GLU A 287 -12.87 3.92 22.27
CA GLU A 287 -11.53 4.43 22.60
C GLU A 287 -11.45 5.02 24.01
N ALA A 288 -12.39 5.89 24.39
CA ALA A 288 -12.43 6.49 25.73
C ALA A 288 -12.59 5.44 26.85
N GLY A 289 -13.29 4.34 26.59
CA GLY A 289 -13.45 3.24 27.54
C GLY A 289 -12.14 2.50 27.84
N THR A 290 -11.11 2.66 27.01
CA THR A 290 -9.81 2.01 27.23
C THR A 290 -8.98 2.65 28.34
N GLU A 291 -9.30 3.87 28.79
CA GLU A 291 -8.59 4.53 29.89
C GLU A 291 -8.70 3.75 31.21
N GLY A 292 -9.78 2.99 31.39
CA GLY A 292 -10.00 2.12 32.55
C GLY A 292 -9.35 0.74 32.43
N CYS A 293 -8.78 0.39 31.26
CA CYS A 293 -8.23 -0.94 31.04
C CYS A 293 -6.95 -1.20 31.86
N PRO A 294 -6.69 -2.47 32.21
CA PRO A 294 -5.38 -2.88 32.69
C PRO A 294 -4.25 -2.50 31.70
N ARG A 295 -3.03 -2.33 32.22
CA ARG A 295 -1.86 -2.07 31.36
C ARG A 295 -1.67 -3.22 30.37
N ALA A 296 -1.50 -2.86 29.09
CA ALA A 296 -1.31 -3.81 27.99
C ALA A 296 -2.50 -4.78 27.76
N CYS A 297 -3.73 -4.35 28.07
CA CYS A 297 -4.95 -5.09 27.76
C CYS A 297 -5.06 -5.38 26.24
N SER A 298 -5.40 -6.63 25.88
CA SER A 298 -5.65 -7.04 24.50
C SER A 298 -7.10 -6.81 24.05
N HIS A 299 -7.94 -6.26 24.93
CA HIS A 299 -9.37 -5.93 24.72
C HIS A 299 -10.32 -7.11 24.49
N ASP A 300 -9.81 -8.35 24.51
CA ASP A 300 -10.57 -9.60 24.49
C ASP A 300 -10.49 -10.39 25.82
N GLU A 301 -9.83 -9.82 26.83
CA GLU A 301 -9.69 -10.41 28.16
C GLU A 301 -10.90 -10.12 29.07
N PRO A 302 -11.16 -10.97 30.09
CA PRO A 302 -12.27 -10.77 31.03
C PRO A 302 -12.22 -9.49 31.86
N ASP A 303 -11.02 -8.97 32.14
CA ASP A 303 -10.82 -7.76 32.97
C ASP A 303 -10.80 -6.47 32.12
N CYS A 304 -11.27 -6.54 30.86
CA CYS A 304 -11.31 -5.41 29.96
C CYS A 304 -12.39 -4.40 30.39
N ALA A 305 -12.00 -3.13 30.60
CA ALA A 305 -12.93 -2.08 31.01
C ALA A 305 -14.00 -1.76 29.95
N LEU A 306 -13.80 -2.19 28.69
CA LEU A 306 -14.79 -2.03 27.62
C LEU A 306 -16.10 -2.78 27.89
N ASP A 307 -16.06 -3.87 28.66
CA ASP A 307 -17.29 -4.58 29.02
C ASP A 307 -18.21 -3.72 29.88
N ALA A 308 -17.66 -3.03 30.88
CA ALA A 308 -18.39 -2.09 31.72
C ALA A 308 -18.83 -0.85 30.92
N TRP A 309 -17.93 -0.30 30.10
CA TRP A 309 -18.21 0.86 29.24
C TRP A 309 -19.43 0.65 28.33
N VAL A 310 -19.50 -0.51 27.69
CA VAL A 310 -20.64 -0.90 26.85
C VAL A 310 -21.89 -1.18 27.68
N ALA A 311 -21.76 -1.85 28.84
CA ALA A 311 -22.88 -2.12 29.74
C ALA A 311 -23.53 -0.84 30.29
N GLU A 312 -22.75 0.23 30.44
CA GLU A 312 -23.22 1.57 30.82
C GLU A 312 -23.88 2.34 29.66
N GLY A 313 -23.85 1.79 28.45
CA GLY A 313 -24.53 2.34 27.26
C GLY A 313 -23.71 3.36 26.49
N HIS A 314 -22.39 3.44 26.71
CA HIS A 314 -21.52 4.38 26.02
C HIS A 314 -21.18 3.99 24.57
N ALA A 315 -21.34 2.71 24.22
CA ALA A 315 -21.12 2.18 22.88
C ALA A 315 -22.04 0.98 22.61
N ASP A 316 -22.27 0.65 21.34
CA ASP A 316 -23.09 -0.50 20.95
C ASP A 316 -22.35 -1.82 21.24
N PRO A 317 -22.98 -2.81 21.90
CA PRO A 317 -22.40 -4.14 22.08
C PRO A 317 -21.90 -4.81 20.80
N ALA A 318 -22.56 -4.56 19.65
CA ALA A 318 -22.17 -5.09 18.36
C ALA A 318 -20.82 -4.54 17.88
N ARG A 319 -20.49 -3.30 18.24
CA ARG A 319 -19.19 -2.70 17.94
C ARG A 319 -18.06 -3.31 18.75
N LEU A 320 -18.28 -3.55 20.05
CA LEU A 320 -17.30 -4.27 20.89
C LEU A 320 -17.09 -5.70 20.38
N TYR A 321 -18.16 -6.38 19.95
CA TYR A 321 -18.06 -7.70 19.33
C TYR A 321 -17.20 -7.66 18.06
N SER A 322 -17.42 -6.66 17.19
CA SER A 322 -16.64 -6.51 15.96
C SER A 322 -15.17 -6.19 16.22
N LEU A 323 -14.86 -5.31 17.18
CA LEU A 323 -13.48 -5.06 17.62
C LEU A 323 -12.80 -6.36 18.06
N ARG A 324 -13.43 -7.13 18.95
CA ARG A 324 -12.89 -8.39 19.45
C ARG A 324 -12.71 -9.43 18.35
N ARG A 325 -13.64 -9.52 17.40
CA ARG A 325 -13.52 -10.39 16.21
C ARG A 325 -12.28 -10.03 15.38
N LEU A 326 -12.07 -8.74 15.13
CA LEU A 326 -10.90 -8.25 14.40
C LEU A 326 -9.60 -8.55 15.17
N LEU A 327 -9.56 -8.31 16.48
CA LEU A 327 -8.38 -8.56 17.30
C LEU A 327 -8.02 -10.04 17.42
N ALA A 328 -9.02 -10.93 17.53
CA ALA A 328 -8.83 -12.38 17.52
C ALA A 328 -8.17 -12.89 16.23
N THR A 329 -8.33 -12.16 15.13
CA THR A 329 -7.73 -12.50 13.83
C THR A 329 -6.20 -12.37 13.83
N ARG A 330 -5.61 -11.70 14.84
CA ARG A 330 -4.17 -11.57 15.01
C ARG A 330 -3.51 -12.88 15.47
N GLU A 331 -4.26 -13.77 16.11
CA GLU A 331 -3.76 -15.02 16.63
C GLU A 331 -3.64 -16.07 15.49
N ARG A 332 -2.44 -16.63 15.31
CA ARG A 332 -2.23 -17.74 14.36
C ARG A 332 -3.01 -18.96 14.86
N THR A 333 -4.05 -19.36 14.15
CA THR A 333 -4.66 -20.67 14.36
C THR A 333 -4.02 -21.68 13.40
N GLU A 334 -3.54 -22.81 13.90
CA GLU A 334 -3.06 -23.90 13.05
C GLU A 334 -4.18 -24.37 12.10
N GLY A 335 -3.90 -24.37 10.79
CA GLY A 335 -4.83 -24.78 9.75
C GLY A 335 -5.10 -23.77 8.63
N ASP A 336 -4.41 -22.61 8.65
CA ASP A 336 -4.32 -21.66 7.52
C ASP A 336 -3.56 -22.26 6.31
#